data_AF-A0A6I6AAY7-F1
#
_entry.id   AF-A0A6I6AAY7-F1
#
_cell.length_a   1.000
_cell.length_b   1.000
_cell.length_c   1.000
_cell.angle_alpha   90.00
_cell.angle_beta   90.00
_cell.angle_gamma   90.00
#
_symmetry.space_group_name_H-M   'P 1'
#
loop_
_entity.id
_entity.type
_entity.pdbx_description
1 polymer ?
#
loop_
_entity_poly.entity_id
_entity_poly.type
_entity_poly.pdbx_seq_one_letter_code
_entity_poly.pdbx_strand_id
1 'polypeptide(L)'
;MTDRNRIRPWHGWPGLYCCLLITVLTTKLAACPFCPGASVPLTEKLTHAHTACLVRWVEGDTGTIEKPGHTVFKVLKVIKQSQSTQYEKGSLITVNHYHFSKPGGPFLLTGTHGPKPLWENPTAITPASYAYVMQAPSLQKPTTERLQYFLKFLEHQDMIIANDAFAEFANAPFEDIVPLTPQLPREKLHHWLSSKSTPAPRLGLYGLMLGLCGNEDDIDFMEDKINVQAQGLRSGIGGLMSGYLMLTGGEGLDHLERSKFQQKNTSPNELFAAREAVSFMWTYGKGRYQIPPERLRQSMRMLLNRPELADLVIADLARWQDWTVMDRLVSLYDAEGYDYKGIRQAIIRYLLVASRYSDPSDGGPDATTAARARKYLTLIRDRDPQLVKRAERFY
;
A
#
# COMPACT_ATOMS: atom_id res chain seq x y z
N MET A 1 -47.30 -59.16 41.02
CA MET A 1 -47.97 -58.09 40.25
C MET A 1 -47.31 -56.80 40.64
N THR A 2 -46.25 -56.44 39.92
CA THR A 2 -45.30 -55.39 40.26
C THR A 2 -44.93 -54.66 38.98
N ASP A 3 -45.00 -53.33 39.04
CA ASP A 3 -43.98 -52.42 38.55
C ASP A 3 -43.75 -52.29 37.03
N ARG A 4 -43.83 -51.05 36.53
CA ARG A 4 -42.87 -50.37 35.64
C ARG A 4 -43.48 -49.05 35.12
N ASN A 5 -42.97 -47.89 35.55
CA ASN A 5 -41.84 -47.15 34.95
C ASN A 5 -42.18 -46.66 33.52
N ARG A 6 -42.08 -45.36 33.16
CA ARG A 6 -41.02 -44.39 33.48
C ARG A 6 -41.46 -42.97 33.07
N ILE A 7 -41.19 -42.01 33.95
CA ILE A 7 -40.98 -40.58 33.63
C ILE A 7 -39.49 -40.40 33.28
N ARG A 8 -39.15 -39.55 32.28
CA ARG A 8 -37.97 -38.64 32.13
C ARG A 8 -37.55 -38.44 30.64
N PRO A 9 -36.77 -37.39 30.24
CA PRO A 9 -37.24 -36.01 30.01
C PRO A 9 -36.46 -35.29 28.85
N TRP A 10 -36.50 -33.94 28.85
CA TRP A 10 -35.43 -32.99 28.44
C TRP A 10 -35.34 -32.40 27.01
N HIS A 11 -35.59 -31.09 26.98
CA HIS A 11 -34.81 -29.98 26.41
C HIS A 11 -34.10 -30.17 25.06
N GLY A 12 -34.66 -29.55 24.01
CA GLY A 12 -33.95 -29.14 22.79
C GLY A 12 -33.72 -27.63 22.77
N TRP A 13 -32.45 -27.22 22.73
CA TRP A 13 -31.96 -25.85 22.63
C TRP A 13 -32.43 -25.08 21.38
N PRO A 14 -32.58 -23.75 21.44
CA PRO A 14 -32.65 -22.90 20.25
C PRO A 14 -31.23 -22.65 19.71
N GLY A 15 -31.00 -23.07 18.47
CA GLY A 15 -29.75 -22.84 17.76
C GLY A 15 -29.54 -21.36 17.44
N LEU A 16 -28.48 -20.79 18.00
CA LEU A 16 -27.86 -19.55 17.52
C LEU A 16 -27.43 -19.75 16.05
N TYR A 17 -28.13 -19.11 15.12
CA TYR A 17 -27.59 -18.84 13.78
C TYR A 17 -26.59 -17.70 13.90
N CYS A 18 -25.34 -18.08 14.19
CA CYS A 18 -24.19 -17.20 14.12
C CYS A 18 -24.01 -16.75 12.66
N CYS A 19 -24.48 -15.54 12.34
CA CYS A 19 -24.16 -14.87 11.09
C CYS A 19 -22.66 -14.59 11.07
N LEU A 20 -21.90 -15.47 10.44
CA LEU A 20 -20.49 -15.25 10.12
C LEU A 20 -20.42 -14.15 9.04
N LEU A 21 -20.47 -12.90 9.50
CA LEU A 21 -19.96 -11.74 8.76
C LEU A 21 -18.48 -11.98 8.54
N ILE A 22 -18.12 -12.57 7.39
CA ILE A 22 -16.77 -12.48 6.86
C ILE A 22 -16.62 -11.03 6.38
N THR A 23 -16.41 -10.12 7.31
CA THR A 23 -15.73 -8.87 7.02
C THR A 23 -14.34 -9.30 6.58
N VAL A 24 -14.10 -9.27 5.28
CA VAL A 24 -12.74 -9.14 4.77
C VAL A 24 -12.28 -7.75 5.21
N LEU A 25 -11.89 -7.62 6.48
CA LEU A 25 -10.87 -6.66 6.86
C LEU A 25 -9.63 -7.12 6.11
N THR A 26 -9.47 -6.64 4.87
CA THR A 26 -8.13 -6.39 4.40
C THR A 26 -7.57 -5.37 5.38
N THR A 27 -6.86 -5.84 6.41
CA THR A 27 -5.82 -5.03 7.02
C THR A 27 -4.87 -4.70 5.88
N LYS A 28 -5.13 -3.59 5.19
CA LYS A 28 -4.06 -2.86 4.53
C LYS A 28 -3.17 -2.46 5.70
N LEU A 29 -2.22 -3.33 6.04
CA LEU A 29 -1.05 -2.98 6.83
C LEU A 29 -0.62 -1.65 6.26
N ALA A 30 -0.68 -0.61 7.09
CA ALA A 30 -0.36 0.74 6.72
C ALA A 30 1.06 0.71 6.17
N ALA A 31 1.20 0.71 4.85
CA ALA A 31 2.46 0.85 4.16
C ALA A 31 2.42 2.22 3.47
N CYS A 32 3.58 2.77 3.10
CA CYS A 32 3.63 4.01 2.34
C CYS A 32 2.77 3.89 1.07
N PRO A 33 1.73 4.74 0.89
CA PRO A 33 0.74 4.55 -0.18
C PRO A 33 1.30 4.79 -1.58
N PHE A 34 2.51 5.33 -1.70
CA PHE A 34 3.16 5.64 -2.99
C PHE A 34 4.28 4.69 -3.37
N CYS A 35 4.59 3.70 -2.54
CA CYS A 35 5.65 2.76 -2.84
C CYS A 35 5.14 1.67 -3.80
N PRO A 36 5.91 1.31 -4.85
CA PRO A 36 5.59 0.10 -5.61
C PRO A 36 5.62 -1.10 -4.66
N GLY A 37 4.77 -2.10 -4.89
CA GLY A 37 4.65 -3.31 -4.04
C GLY A 37 6.03 -3.79 -3.60
N ALA A 38 6.34 -3.51 -2.34
CA ALA A 38 7.72 -3.54 -1.88
C ALA A 38 8.19 -4.98 -1.77
N SER A 39 9.45 -5.22 -2.13
CA SER A 39 10.07 -6.53 -1.93
C SER A 39 10.07 -6.87 -0.45
N VAL A 40 9.89 -8.15 -0.11
CA VAL A 40 10.03 -8.62 1.28
C VAL A 40 11.45 -8.30 1.77
N PRO A 41 11.61 -7.51 2.84
CA PRO A 41 12.92 -7.19 3.40
C PRO A 41 13.70 -8.44 3.82
N LEU A 42 15.02 -8.38 3.74
CA LEU A 42 15.94 -9.45 4.11
C LEU A 42 15.83 -9.80 5.59
N THR A 43 15.58 -8.80 6.46
CA THR A 43 15.38 -9.04 7.89
C THR A 43 14.09 -9.80 8.16
N GLU A 44 13.04 -9.52 7.39
CA GLU A 44 11.77 -10.24 7.43
C GLU A 44 11.94 -11.69 6.96
N LYS A 45 12.58 -11.90 5.80
CA LYS A 45 12.92 -13.23 5.29
C LYS A 45 13.68 -14.07 6.32
N LEU A 46 14.74 -13.50 6.92
CA LEU A 46 15.54 -14.21 7.92
C LEU A 46 14.78 -14.53 9.21
N THR A 47 13.93 -13.60 9.65
CA THR A 47 13.18 -13.78 10.89
C THR A 47 12.16 -14.91 10.76
N HIS A 48 11.45 -14.96 9.62
CA HIS A 48 10.46 -16.01 9.33
C HIS A 48 11.07 -17.35 8.92
N ALA A 49 12.31 -17.36 8.40
CA ALA A 49 13.01 -18.59 8.11
C ALA A 49 13.21 -19.42 9.39
N HIS A 50 13.06 -20.74 9.29
CA HIS A 50 13.31 -21.66 10.41
C HIS A 50 14.73 -22.21 10.39
N THR A 51 15.27 -22.37 9.18
CA THR A 51 16.66 -22.67 8.92
C THR A 51 17.19 -21.64 7.94
N ALA A 52 18.37 -21.09 8.22
CA ALA A 52 19.02 -20.11 7.36
C ALA A 52 20.53 -20.35 7.33
N CYS A 53 21.11 -20.39 6.13
CA CYS A 53 22.53 -20.63 5.91
C CYS A 53 23.10 -19.60 4.94
N LEU A 54 24.33 -19.15 5.21
CA LEU A 54 25.17 -18.54 4.20
C LEU A 54 25.83 -19.67 3.40
N VAL A 55 25.62 -19.69 2.10
CA VAL A 55 26.05 -20.79 1.24
C VAL A 55 26.80 -20.29 0.01
N ARG A 56 27.49 -21.18 -0.69
CA ARG A 56 28.13 -20.91 -1.98
C ARG A 56 27.66 -21.93 -3.01
N TRP A 57 27.33 -21.47 -4.21
CA TRP A 57 26.99 -22.34 -5.33
C TRP A 57 28.16 -23.27 -5.68
N VAL A 58 27.88 -24.56 -5.90
CA VAL A 58 28.87 -25.58 -6.27
C VAL A 58 28.64 -26.06 -7.70
N GLU A 59 27.44 -26.57 -7.96
CA GLU A 59 27.02 -27.11 -9.25
C GLU A 59 25.49 -27.07 -9.36
N GLY A 60 24.97 -27.28 -10.56
CA GLY A 60 23.54 -27.43 -10.78
C GLY A 60 23.24 -28.06 -12.13
N ASP A 61 22.11 -28.77 -12.18
CA ASP A 61 21.57 -29.45 -13.35
C ASP A 61 20.23 -28.79 -13.70
N THR A 62 20.05 -28.39 -14.97
CA THR A 62 18.81 -27.75 -15.45
C THR A 62 17.60 -28.68 -15.36
N GLY A 63 17.83 -29.99 -15.27
CA GLY A 63 16.83 -31.02 -15.38
C GLY A 63 16.37 -31.23 -16.81
N THR A 64 15.28 -31.99 -16.93
CA THR A 64 14.58 -32.27 -18.18
C THR A 64 13.07 -32.07 -17.97
N ILE A 65 12.26 -32.26 -19.01
CA ILE A 65 10.80 -32.21 -18.89
C ILE A 65 10.28 -33.23 -17.86
N GLU A 66 10.97 -34.35 -17.68
CA GLU A 66 10.55 -35.45 -16.80
C GLU A 66 11.17 -35.39 -15.39
N LYS A 67 12.29 -34.67 -15.22
CA LYS A 67 13.00 -34.56 -13.95
C LYS A 67 13.33 -33.12 -13.63
N PRO A 68 12.85 -32.56 -12.50
CA PRO A 68 13.18 -31.20 -12.11
C PRO A 68 14.69 -31.05 -11.91
N GLY A 69 15.22 -29.91 -12.36
CA GLY A 69 16.60 -29.54 -12.13
C GLY A 69 16.90 -29.37 -10.64
N HIS A 70 18.18 -29.35 -10.30
CA HIS A 70 18.62 -29.15 -8.93
C HIS A 70 19.87 -28.29 -8.86
N THR A 71 20.12 -27.73 -7.68
CA THR A 71 21.32 -26.94 -7.40
C THR A 71 21.94 -27.42 -6.10
N VAL A 72 23.25 -27.59 -6.10
CA VAL A 72 24.02 -27.97 -4.92
C VAL A 72 24.75 -26.75 -4.39
N PHE A 73 24.55 -26.49 -3.11
CA PHE A 73 25.20 -25.42 -2.37
C PHE A 73 26.08 -25.99 -1.26
N LYS A 74 27.23 -25.36 -1.00
CA LYS A 74 28.09 -25.66 0.15
C LYS A 74 27.85 -24.63 1.25
N VAL A 75 27.59 -25.09 2.47
CA VAL A 75 27.39 -24.22 3.63
C VAL A 75 28.71 -23.56 4.02
N LEU A 76 28.71 -22.23 4.05
CA LEU A 76 29.82 -21.42 4.56
C LEU A 76 29.64 -21.13 6.05
N LYS A 77 28.40 -20.86 6.47
CA LYS A 77 28.03 -20.58 7.86
C LYS A 77 26.55 -20.87 8.09
N VAL A 78 26.23 -21.46 9.24
CA VAL A 78 24.85 -21.62 9.70
C VAL A 78 24.44 -20.35 10.45
N ILE A 79 23.32 -19.75 10.07
CA ILE A 79 22.78 -18.52 10.66
C ILE A 79 21.68 -18.86 11.66
N LYS A 80 20.75 -19.74 11.26
CA LYS A 80 19.64 -20.22 12.06
C LYS A 80 19.42 -21.69 11.74
N GLN A 81 19.08 -22.49 12.73
CA GLN A 81 18.86 -23.92 12.54
C GLN A 81 17.69 -24.40 13.38
N SER A 82 16.80 -25.18 12.76
CA SER A 82 15.72 -25.87 13.48
C SER A 82 16.28 -27.10 14.23
N GLN A 83 15.58 -27.55 15.27
CA GLN A 83 16.01 -28.72 16.07
C GLN A 83 16.15 -30.01 15.24
N SER A 84 15.45 -30.10 14.11
CA SER A 84 15.46 -31.28 13.24
C SER A 84 16.49 -31.21 12.10
N THR A 85 17.25 -30.12 12.00
CA THR A 85 18.29 -29.91 10.99
C THR A 85 19.69 -29.97 11.60
N GLN A 86 20.64 -30.60 10.92
CA GLN A 86 22.03 -30.76 11.36
C GLN A 86 23.00 -30.33 10.24
N TYR A 87 22.96 -29.07 9.83
CA TYR A 87 23.96 -28.50 8.94
C TYR A 87 25.14 -27.96 9.75
N GLU A 88 26.32 -28.04 9.15
CA GLU A 88 27.55 -27.45 9.65
C GLU A 88 28.33 -26.81 8.50
N LYS A 89 29.39 -26.08 8.83
CA LYS A 89 30.26 -25.50 7.81
C LYS A 89 30.83 -26.62 6.94
N GLY A 90 30.57 -26.54 5.64
CA GLY A 90 31.02 -27.53 4.66
C GLY A 90 29.94 -28.53 4.22
N SER A 91 28.79 -28.62 4.91
CA SER A 91 27.66 -29.44 4.47
C SER A 91 27.22 -29.07 3.06
N LEU A 92 26.76 -30.07 2.30
CA LEU A 92 26.12 -29.86 1.00
C LEU A 92 24.59 -29.83 1.17
N ILE A 93 23.97 -28.83 0.56
CA ILE A 93 22.52 -28.67 0.50
C ILE A 93 22.10 -28.78 -0.95
N THR A 94 21.26 -29.75 -1.26
CA THR A 94 20.63 -29.88 -2.57
C THR A 94 19.26 -29.25 -2.55
N VAL A 95 19.04 -28.30 -3.46
CA VAL A 95 17.77 -27.60 -3.65
C VAL A 95 17.15 -28.11 -4.95
N ASN A 96 15.87 -28.52 -4.89
CA ASN A 96 15.15 -29.17 -6.01
C ASN A 96 14.62 -28.17 -7.06
N HIS A 97 15.42 -27.15 -7.36
CA HIS A 97 15.23 -26.27 -8.51
C HIS A 97 16.60 -25.84 -9.04
N TYR A 98 16.69 -25.68 -10.36
CA TYR A 98 17.90 -25.15 -10.97
C TYR A 98 18.00 -23.65 -10.72
N HIS A 99 19.14 -23.22 -10.20
CA HIS A 99 19.52 -21.83 -10.03
C HIS A 99 20.89 -21.63 -10.68
N PHE A 100 20.90 -20.96 -11.84
CA PHE A 100 22.15 -20.63 -12.51
C PHE A 100 22.93 -19.58 -11.71
N SER A 101 24.20 -19.84 -11.47
CA SER A 101 25.15 -18.85 -10.93
C SER A 101 26.55 -19.15 -11.43
N LYS A 102 27.39 -18.11 -11.52
CA LYS A 102 28.84 -18.31 -11.61
C LYS A 102 29.38 -18.74 -10.24
N PRO A 103 30.43 -19.58 -10.18
CA PRO A 103 31.15 -19.86 -8.94
C PRO A 103 31.69 -18.54 -8.35
N GLY A 104 31.36 -18.22 -7.11
CA GLY A 104 31.92 -17.04 -6.45
C GLY A 104 31.12 -16.53 -5.25
N GLY A 105 30.17 -15.64 -5.51
CA GLY A 105 29.45 -14.89 -4.48
C GLY A 105 28.63 -15.77 -3.53
N PRO A 106 28.53 -15.40 -2.24
CA PRO A 106 27.69 -16.13 -1.31
C PRO A 106 26.21 -15.86 -1.58
N PHE A 107 25.38 -16.80 -1.15
CA PHE A 107 23.94 -16.71 -1.15
C PHE A 107 23.41 -16.86 0.27
N LEU A 108 22.32 -16.17 0.55
CA LEU A 108 21.48 -16.42 1.70
C LEU A 108 20.41 -17.44 1.30
N LEU A 109 20.42 -18.59 1.97
CA LEU A 109 19.46 -19.66 1.75
C LEU A 109 18.57 -19.82 2.99
N THR A 110 17.26 -19.65 2.81
CA THR A 110 16.23 -19.73 3.85
C THR A 110 15.31 -20.93 3.58
N GLY A 111 14.84 -21.58 4.65
CA GLY A 111 13.98 -22.74 4.54
C GLY A 111 13.07 -22.98 5.73
N THR A 112 12.09 -23.86 5.52
CA THR A 112 11.08 -24.25 6.52
C THR A 112 11.63 -25.17 7.62
N HIS A 113 10.78 -25.50 8.60
CA HIS A 113 11.07 -26.55 9.57
C HIS A 113 11.18 -27.94 8.92
N GLY A 114 11.86 -28.86 9.63
CA GLY A 114 11.91 -30.28 9.32
C GLY A 114 13.30 -30.77 8.91
N PRO A 115 13.56 -32.08 8.94
CA PRO A 115 14.87 -32.65 8.59
C PRO A 115 15.25 -32.45 7.12
N LYS A 116 14.26 -32.17 6.26
CA LYS A 116 14.43 -31.76 4.87
C LYS A 116 13.66 -30.45 4.66
N PRO A 117 14.25 -29.30 4.97
CA PRO A 117 13.60 -28.00 4.78
C PRO A 117 13.15 -27.82 3.33
N LEU A 118 11.96 -27.24 3.13
CA LEU A 118 11.62 -26.67 1.84
C LEU A 118 12.42 -25.37 1.70
N TRP A 119 13.35 -25.35 0.77
CA TRP A 119 14.22 -24.21 0.51
C TRP A 119 13.54 -23.20 -0.40
N GLU A 120 13.62 -21.94 -0.01
CA GLU A 120 13.23 -20.82 -0.86
C GLU A 120 14.29 -20.54 -1.93
N ASN A 121 13.96 -19.65 -2.87
CA ASN A 121 14.92 -19.21 -3.87
C ASN A 121 16.11 -18.53 -3.19
N PRO A 122 17.36 -18.93 -3.51
CA PRO A 122 18.55 -18.38 -2.89
C PRO A 122 18.66 -16.89 -3.21
N THR A 123 18.91 -16.08 -2.19
CA THR A 123 19.10 -14.64 -2.37
C THR A 123 20.58 -14.33 -2.45
N ALA A 124 21.05 -13.79 -3.57
CA ALA A 124 22.44 -13.36 -3.70
C ALA A 124 22.78 -12.32 -2.62
N ILE A 125 23.97 -12.41 -2.04
CA ILE A 125 24.41 -11.48 -0.99
C ILE A 125 25.90 -11.17 -1.14
N THR A 126 26.30 -9.98 -0.73
CA THR A 126 27.71 -9.55 -0.61
C THR A 126 28.17 -9.68 0.84
N PRO A 127 29.48 -9.64 1.12
CA PRO A 127 29.96 -9.57 2.51
C PRO A 127 29.40 -8.35 3.27
N ALA A 128 29.25 -7.21 2.60
CA ALA A 128 28.71 -5.98 3.19
C ALA A 128 27.22 -6.14 3.51
N SER A 129 26.40 -6.62 2.57
CA SER A 129 24.97 -6.83 2.81
C SER A 129 24.72 -7.93 3.84
N TYR A 130 25.57 -8.96 3.91
CA TYR A 130 25.50 -9.95 4.99
C TYR A 130 25.73 -9.29 6.36
N ALA A 131 26.78 -8.49 6.51
CA ALA A 131 27.05 -7.78 7.77
C ALA A 131 25.90 -6.84 8.14
N TYR A 132 25.38 -6.09 7.16
CA TYR A 132 24.23 -5.19 7.33
C TYR A 132 22.98 -5.92 7.82
N VAL A 133 22.60 -7.06 7.24
CA VAL A 133 21.41 -7.79 7.68
C VAL A 133 21.61 -8.39 9.08
N MET A 134 22.80 -8.93 9.36
CA MET A 134 23.10 -9.53 10.67
C MET A 134 23.18 -8.51 11.81
N GLN A 135 23.41 -7.23 11.50
CA GLN A 135 23.43 -6.12 12.46
C GLN A 135 22.08 -5.40 12.56
N ALA A 136 21.12 -5.73 11.70
CA ALA A 136 19.83 -5.06 11.68
C ALA A 136 19.03 -5.36 12.96
N PRO A 137 18.26 -4.38 13.49
CA PRO A 137 17.43 -4.59 14.66
C PRO A 137 16.36 -5.67 14.43
N SER A 138 16.07 -6.45 15.46
CA SER A 138 15.03 -7.50 15.45
C SER A 138 13.65 -6.96 15.07
N LEU A 139 12.82 -7.76 14.38
CA LEU A 139 11.42 -7.43 14.09
C LEU A 139 10.55 -7.20 15.34
N GLN A 140 11.01 -7.66 16.51
CA GLN A 140 10.31 -7.42 17.78
C GLN A 140 10.45 -5.96 18.26
N LYS A 141 11.40 -5.20 17.71
CA LYS A 141 11.56 -3.78 18.02
C LYS A 141 10.51 -2.94 17.29
N PRO A 142 10.08 -1.80 17.85
CA PRO A 142 9.16 -0.88 17.18
C PRO A 142 9.67 -0.49 15.78
N THR A 143 8.77 -0.39 14.80
CA THR A 143 9.12 -0.04 13.41
C THR A 143 9.98 1.22 13.35
N THR A 144 9.61 2.30 14.05
CA THR A 144 10.38 3.55 14.11
C THR A 144 11.82 3.34 14.57
N GLU A 145 12.06 2.50 15.60
CA GLU A 145 13.42 2.19 16.08
C GLU A 145 14.22 1.46 14.99
N ARG A 146 13.59 0.49 14.31
CA ARG A 146 14.19 -0.26 13.20
C ARG A 146 14.56 0.67 12.03
N LEU A 147 13.65 1.57 11.66
CA LEU A 147 13.84 2.52 10.57
C LEU A 147 15.02 3.48 10.78
N GLN A 148 15.38 3.83 12.03
CA GLN A 148 16.60 4.62 12.31
C GLN A 148 17.88 3.92 11.84
N TYR A 149 17.91 2.58 11.92
CA TYR A 149 19.02 1.80 11.38
C TYR A 149 19.03 1.89 9.86
N PHE A 150 17.89 1.59 9.22
CA PHE A 150 17.77 1.55 7.76
C PHE A 150 17.96 2.90 7.08
N LEU A 151 17.66 4.01 7.77
CA LEU A 151 17.83 5.37 7.26
C LEU A 151 19.28 5.65 6.80
N LYS A 152 20.25 5.05 7.49
CA LYS A 152 21.69 5.19 7.21
C LYS A 152 22.11 4.54 5.89
N PHE A 153 21.26 3.65 5.37
CA PHE A 153 21.56 2.75 4.26
C PHE A 153 20.73 3.04 2.99
N LEU A 154 19.86 4.06 3.03
CA LEU A 154 19.20 4.57 1.83
C LEU A 154 20.25 5.06 0.82
N GLU A 155 20.09 4.64 -0.44
CA GLU A 155 21.04 4.93 -1.53
C GLU A 155 22.50 4.51 -1.26
N HIS A 156 22.68 3.43 -0.49
CA HIS A 156 24.00 2.82 -0.30
C HIS A 156 24.61 2.31 -1.63
N GLN A 157 25.93 2.32 -1.77
CA GLN A 157 26.63 1.89 -2.99
C GLN A 157 26.39 0.41 -3.33
N ASP A 158 26.30 -0.43 -2.30
CA ASP A 158 25.82 -1.80 -2.45
C ASP A 158 24.30 -1.80 -2.69
N MET A 159 23.89 -2.15 -3.91
CA MET A 159 22.49 -2.13 -4.32
C MET A 159 21.61 -3.09 -3.51
N ILE A 160 22.14 -4.18 -2.97
CA ILE A 160 21.37 -5.10 -2.12
C ILE A 160 20.97 -4.40 -0.84
N ILE A 161 21.92 -3.68 -0.22
CA ILE A 161 21.68 -2.88 0.98
C ILE A 161 20.69 -1.74 0.67
N ALA A 162 20.91 -0.99 -0.42
CA ALA A 162 20.05 0.14 -0.76
C ALA A 162 18.60 -0.28 -1.08
N ASN A 163 18.43 -1.40 -1.79
CA ASN A 163 17.10 -1.95 -2.09
C ASN A 163 16.39 -2.43 -0.83
N ASP A 164 17.11 -3.10 0.07
CA ASP A 164 16.55 -3.60 1.32
C ASP A 164 16.14 -2.46 2.26
N ALA A 165 17.02 -1.48 2.47
CA ALA A 165 16.73 -0.30 3.28
C ALA A 165 15.52 0.48 2.72
N PHE A 166 15.45 0.63 1.40
CA PHE A 166 14.27 1.22 0.76
C PHE A 166 13.00 0.39 1.01
N ALA A 167 13.08 -0.94 0.91
CA ALA A 167 11.95 -1.82 1.14
C ALA A 167 11.42 -1.75 2.58
N GLU A 168 12.29 -1.60 3.58
CA GLU A 168 11.89 -1.41 4.98
C GLU A 168 11.06 -0.13 5.17
N PHE A 169 11.47 0.99 4.55
CA PHE A 169 10.66 2.21 4.56
C PHE A 169 9.39 2.10 3.72
N ALA A 170 9.48 1.43 2.57
CA ALA A 170 8.36 1.30 1.66
C ALA A 170 7.20 0.51 2.26
N ASN A 171 7.51 -0.49 3.08
CA ASN A 171 6.52 -1.31 3.81
C ASN A 171 6.06 -0.69 5.13
N ALA A 172 6.74 0.35 5.64
CA ALA A 172 6.43 0.91 6.94
C ALA A 172 5.16 1.79 6.93
N PRO A 173 4.40 1.81 8.04
CA PRO A 173 3.35 2.81 8.27
C PRO A 173 3.91 4.21 8.18
N PHE A 174 3.17 5.11 7.52
CA PHE A 174 3.58 6.51 7.43
C PHE A 174 3.72 7.12 8.82
N GLU A 175 2.83 6.76 9.75
CA GLU A 175 2.87 7.20 11.15
C GLU A 175 4.15 6.76 11.88
N ASP A 176 4.78 5.65 11.49
CA ASP A 176 6.04 5.19 12.07
C ASP A 176 7.25 5.93 11.50
N ILE A 177 7.10 6.56 10.32
CA ILE A 177 8.11 7.41 9.67
C ILE A 177 8.08 8.84 10.25
N VAL A 178 6.91 9.39 10.58
CA VAL A 178 6.76 10.77 11.08
C VAL A 178 7.70 11.09 12.27
N PRO A 179 7.85 10.25 13.30
CA PRO A 179 8.76 10.52 14.43
C PRO A 179 10.24 10.62 14.04
N LEU A 180 10.63 10.12 12.85
CA LEU A 180 12.00 10.20 12.35
C LEU A 180 12.32 11.57 11.74
N THR A 181 11.34 12.47 11.61
CA THR A 181 11.50 13.81 11.02
C THR A 181 12.81 14.51 11.43
N PRO A 182 13.20 14.57 12.72
CA PRO A 182 14.42 15.27 13.14
C PRO A 182 15.73 14.64 12.62
N GLN A 183 15.68 13.38 12.18
CA GLN A 183 16.83 12.59 11.72
C GLN A 183 16.88 12.46 10.20
N LEU A 184 15.80 12.86 9.49
CA LEU A 184 15.74 12.72 8.05
C LEU A 184 16.79 13.62 7.36
N PRO A 185 17.54 13.10 6.39
CA PRO A 185 18.66 13.82 5.81
C PRO A 185 18.20 14.76 4.68
N ARG A 186 17.63 15.92 5.04
CA ARG A 186 17.08 16.92 4.10
C ARG A 186 17.95 17.15 2.86
N GLU A 187 19.22 17.49 3.06
CA GLU A 187 20.17 17.74 1.95
C GLU A 187 20.35 16.53 1.02
N LYS A 188 20.39 15.31 1.58
CA LYS A 188 20.48 14.09 0.77
C LYS A 188 19.19 13.83 0.00
N LEU A 189 18.03 14.08 0.62
CA LEU A 189 16.74 13.94 -0.04
C LEU A 189 16.62 14.88 -1.23
N HIS A 190 17.03 16.14 -1.08
CA HIS A 190 17.10 17.10 -2.16
C HIS A 190 18.02 16.62 -3.29
N HIS A 191 19.20 16.11 -2.95
CA HIS A 191 20.13 15.52 -3.92
C HIS A 191 19.53 14.31 -4.65
N TRP A 192 18.93 13.35 -3.94
CA TRP A 192 18.33 12.15 -4.52
C TRP A 192 17.13 12.47 -5.43
N LEU A 193 16.31 13.46 -5.07
CA LEU A 193 15.22 13.95 -5.94
C LEU A 193 15.72 14.66 -7.21
N SER A 194 16.96 15.13 -7.20
CA SER A 194 17.61 15.76 -8.34
C SER A 194 18.40 14.80 -9.22
N SER A 195 18.85 13.68 -8.67
CA SER A 195 19.74 12.77 -9.36
C SER A 195 19.02 11.89 -10.38
N LYS A 196 19.61 11.80 -11.58
CA LYS A 196 19.18 10.84 -12.62
C LYS A 196 19.54 9.39 -12.27
N SER A 197 20.44 9.18 -11.32
CA SER A 197 20.84 7.83 -10.87
C SER A 197 19.88 7.25 -9.83
N THR A 198 19.06 8.08 -9.19
CA THR A 198 18.09 7.62 -8.20
C THR A 198 16.95 6.88 -8.90
N PRO A 199 16.66 5.62 -8.52
CA PRO A 199 15.59 4.86 -9.15
C PRO A 199 14.25 5.56 -9.02
N ALA A 200 13.55 5.76 -10.15
CA ALA A 200 12.30 6.52 -10.22
C ALA A 200 11.23 6.09 -9.17
N PRO A 201 11.03 4.80 -8.86
CA PRO A 201 10.04 4.42 -7.86
C PRO A 201 10.36 4.86 -6.42
N ARG A 202 11.60 5.24 -6.12
CA ARG A 202 12.01 5.73 -4.79
C ARG A 202 11.67 7.20 -4.56
N LEU A 203 11.50 7.96 -5.64
CA LEU A 203 11.28 9.40 -5.60
C LEU A 203 10.02 9.78 -4.82
N GLY A 204 8.99 8.93 -4.79
CA GLY A 204 7.78 9.18 -4.02
C GLY A 204 8.01 9.18 -2.52
N LEU A 205 8.77 8.20 -2.01
CA LEU A 205 9.14 8.16 -0.59
C LEU A 205 10.03 9.34 -0.24
N TYR A 206 10.99 9.70 -1.10
CA TYR A 206 11.89 10.82 -0.84
C TYR A 206 11.16 12.16 -0.88
N GLY A 207 10.18 12.32 -1.77
CA GLY A 207 9.30 13.48 -1.79
C GLY A 207 8.49 13.62 -0.49
N LEU A 208 7.93 12.52 0.02
CA LEU A 208 7.24 12.51 1.32
C LEU A 208 8.18 12.85 2.48
N MET A 209 9.37 12.25 2.52
CA MET A 209 10.36 12.53 3.56
C MET A 209 10.83 13.98 3.53
N LEU A 210 11.01 14.56 2.34
CA LEU A 210 11.30 15.98 2.20
C LEU A 210 10.12 16.82 2.71
N GLY A 211 8.87 16.43 2.46
CA GLY A 211 7.71 17.08 3.06
C GLY A 211 7.66 17.01 4.60
N LEU A 212 8.27 15.99 5.20
CA LEU A 212 8.40 15.86 6.66
C LEU A 212 9.48 16.77 7.22
N CYS A 213 10.70 16.75 6.68
CA CYS A 213 11.84 17.46 7.27
C CYS A 213 12.19 18.78 6.58
N GLY A 214 11.50 19.12 5.50
CA GLY A 214 11.74 20.31 4.70
C GLY A 214 11.19 21.58 5.33
N ASN A 215 11.51 22.69 4.67
CA ASN A 215 11.10 24.04 5.04
C ASN A 215 10.69 24.84 3.78
N GLU A 216 10.52 26.15 3.94
CA GLU A 216 10.13 27.06 2.85
C GLU A 216 11.10 27.04 1.65
N ASP A 217 12.40 26.84 1.87
CA ASP A 217 13.40 26.81 0.80
C ASP A 217 13.25 25.59 -0.13
N ASP A 218 12.52 24.55 0.29
CA ASP A 218 12.28 23.34 -0.52
C ASP A 218 11.05 23.48 -1.43
N ILE A 219 10.19 24.50 -1.21
CA ILE A 219 8.89 24.62 -1.88
C ILE A 219 9.08 24.79 -3.38
N ASP A 220 9.87 25.78 -3.80
CA ASP A 220 10.13 26.08 -5.22
C ASP A 220 10.75 24.87 -5.93
N PHE A 221 11.67 24.18 -5.27
CA PHE A 221 12.28 22.96 -5.79
C PHE A 221 11.26 21.85 -6.04
N MET A 222 10.38 21.60 -5.07
CA MET A 222 9.35 20.57 -5.20
C MET A 222 8.32 20.97 -6.26
N GLU A 223 7.96 22.25 -6.34
CA GLU A 223 7.04 22.81 -7.32
C GLU A 223 7.57 22.66 -8.76
N ASP A 224 8.82 23.04 -9.00
CA ASP A 224 9.49 22.88 -10.30
C ASP A 224 9.44 21.42 -10.77
N LYS A 225 9.74 20.49 -9.86
CA LYS A 225 9.68 19.05 -10.13
C LYS A 225 8.25 18.59 -10.44
N ILE A 226 7.25 19.10 -9.75
CA ILE A 226 5.84 18.78 -9.98
C ILE A 226 5.37 19.31 -11.34
N ASN A 227 5.78 20.52 -11.72
CA ASN A 227 5.32 21.23 -12.90
C ASN A 227 5.93 20.77 -14.23
N VAL A 228 6.97 19.91 -14.19
CA VAL A 228 7.52 19.28 -15.40
C VAL A 228 6.41 18.58 -16.21
N GLN A 229 6.25 19.00 -17.46
CA GLN A 229 5.34 18.37 -18.41
C GLN A 229 5.91 17.01 -18.82
N ALA A 230 5.21 15.94 -18.45
CA ALA A 230 5.57 14.58 -18.79
C ALA A 230 4.42 13.89 -19.52
N GLN A 231 4.73 13.30 -20.67
CA GLN A 231 3.76 12.52 -21.46
C GLN A 231 3.65 11.07 -20.98
N GLY A 232 4.60 10.59 -20.17
CA GLY A 232 4.66 9.21 -19.67
C GLY A 232 4.36 9.09 -18.18
N LEU A 233 4.34 7.85 -17.69
CA LEU A 233 4.24 7.56 -16.26
C LEU A 233 5.44 8.12 -15.50
N ARG A 234 5.20 9.03 -14.56
CA ARG A 234 6.21 9.48 -13.59
C ARG A 234 6.05 8.71 -12.27
N SER A 235 6.82 7.63 -12.12
CA SER A 235 6.86 6.88 -10.88
C SER A 235 7.23 7.80 -9.70
N GLY A 236 6.50 7.68 -8.59
CA GLY A 236 6.75 8.45 -7.37
C GLY A 236 6.17 9.87 -7.34
N ILE A 237 5.57 10.38 -8.42
CA ILE A 237 5.09 11.78 -8.46
C ILE A 237 4.03 12.09 -7.40
N GLY A 238 3.15 11.14 -7.06
CA GLY A 238 2.14 11.32 -6.01
C GLY A 238 2.73 11.54 -4.61
N GLY A 239 3.85 10.86 -4.30
CA GLY A 239 4.55 11.06 -3.02
C GLY A 239 5.24 12.42 -2.96
N LEU A 240 5.77 12.91 -4.08
CA LEU A 240 6.31 14.25 -4.20
C LEU A 240 5.21 15.32 -4.02
N MET A 241 4.08 15.18 -4.71
CA MET A 241 2.93 16.09 -4.55
C MET A 241 2.41 16.09 -3.11
N SER A 242 2.35 14.93 -2.46
CA SER A 242 1.94 14.82 -1.06
C SER A 242 2.90 15.53 -0.11
N GLY A 243 4.21 15.34 -0.27
CA GLY A 243 5.21 16.04 0.52
C GLY A 243 5.17 17.56 0.33
N TYR A 244 4.93 18.01 -0.90
CA TYR A 244 4.72 19.43 -1.21
C TYR A 244 3.49 19.97 -0.45
N LEU A 245 2.34 19.29 -0.52
CA LEU A 245 1.13 19.69 0.21
C LEU A 245 1.32 19.72 1.73
N MET A 246 2.18 18.87 2.28
CA MET A 246 2.52 18.90 3.70
C MET A 246 3.27 20.18 4.09
N LEU A 247 4.16 20.69 3.23
CA LEU A 247 4.89 21.93 3.49
C LEU A 247 4.02 23.17 3.29
N THR A 248 3.19 23.15 2.25
CA THR A 248 2.48 24.36 1.78
C THR A 248 1.04 24.47 2.27
N GLY A 249 0.45 23.38 2.75
CA GLY A 249 -0.96 23.33 3.13
C GLY A 249 -1.91 23.75 2.00
N GLY A 250 -2.85 24.63 2.33
CA GLY A 250 -3.90 25.09 1.40
C GLY A 250 -3.38 25.84 0.18
N GLU A 251 -2.30 26.61 0.31
CA GLU A 251 -1.77 27.40 -0.82
C GLU A 251 -1.20 26.51 -1.92
N GLY A 252 -0.43 25.48 -1.54
CA GLY A 252 0.04 24.51 -2.52
C GLY A 252 -1.08 23.63 -3.07
N LEU A 253 -2.17 23.41 -2.32
CA LEU A 253 -3.36 22.76 -2.86
C LEU A 253 -4.00 23.60 -3.97
N ASP A 254 -4.12 24.91 -3.77
CA ASP A 254 -4.59 25.83 -4.82
C ASP A 254 -3.68 25.77 -6.06
N HIS A 255 -2.36 25.71 -5.86
CA HIS A 255 -1.41 25.58 -6.97
C HIS A 255 -1.54 24.24 -7.70
N LEU A 256 -1.70 23.13 -6.98
CA LEU A 256 -1.88 21.79 -7.56
C LEU A 256 -3.18 21.70 -8.37
N GLU A 257 -4.25 22.33 -7.89
CA GLU A 257 -5.52 22.44 -8.63
C GLU A 257 -5.36 23.19 -9.95
N ARG A 258 -4.69 24.34 -9.93
CA ARG A 258 -4.42 25.14 -11.14
C ARG A 258 -3.54 24.39 -12.13
N SER A 259 -2.47 23.76 -11.66
CA SER A 259 -1.44 23.13 -12.52
C SER A 259 -1.83 21.74 -13.01
N LYS A 260 -2.67 21.00 -12.28
CA LYS A 260 -3.05 19.61 -12.62
C LYS A 260 -4.54 19.44 -12.88
N PHE A 261 -5.41 19.91 -11.98
CA PHE A 261 -6.85 19.61 -12.05
C PHE A 261 -7.59 20.42 -13.11
N GLN A 262 -7.15 21.65 -13.37
CA GLN A 262 -7.77 22.54 -14.36
C GLN A 262 -7.17 22.39 -15.76
N GLN A 263 -5.92 21.93 -15.88
CA GLN A 263 -5.22 21.81 -17.17
C GLN A 263 -5.75 20.63 -17.98
N LYS A 264 -6.46 20.90 -19.09
CA LYS A 264 -7.11 19.85 -19.90
C LYS A 264 -6.14 18.80 -20.44
N ASN A 265 -4.88 19.15 -20.64
CA ASN A 265 -3.83 18.28 -21.16
C ASN A 265 -3.06 17.50 -20.07
N THR A 266 -3.41 17.64 -18.78
CA THR A 266 -2.83 16.80 -17.73
C THR A 266 -3.06 15.33 -18.06
N SER A 267 -1.99 14.54 -18.08
CA SER A 267 -2.11 13.11 -18.39
C SER A 267 -2.92 12.37 -17.30
N PRO A 268 -3.61 11.27 -17.63
CA PRO A 268 -4.38 10.51 -16.65
C PRO A 268 -3.54 10.06 -15.44
N ASN A 269 -2.27 9.71 -15.65
CA ASN A 269 -1.35 9.30 -14.58
C ASN A 269 -1.03 10.44 -13.61
N GLU A 270 -0.78 11.64 -14.14
CA GLU A 270 -0.54 12.85 -13.34
C GLU A 270 -1.78 13.25 -12.55
N LEU A 271 -2.94 13.22 -13.20
CA LEU A 271 -4.21 13.56 -12.58
C LEU A 271 -4.55 12.57 -11.46
N PHE A 272 -4.37 11.27 -11.70
CA PHE A 272 -4.51 10.23 -10.70
C PHE A 272 -3.58 10.47 -9.50
N ALA A 273 -2.29 10.73 -9.75
CA ALA A 273 -1.32 10.97 -8.68
C ALA A 273 -1.65 12.23 -7.86
N ALA A 274 -2.12 13.29 -8.49
CA ALA A 274 -2.54 14.51 -7.80
C ALA A 274 -3.81 14.29 -6.96
N ARG A 275 -4.78 13.48 -7.43
CA ARG A 275 -5.92 13.01 -6.62
C ARG A 275 -5.45 12.19 -5.42
N GLU A 276 -4.50 11.26 -5.61
CA GLU A 276 -3.94 10.47 -4.52
C GLU A 276 -3.25 11.35 -3.46
N ALA A 277 -2.59 12.44 -3.88
CA ALA A 277 -2.01 13.39 -2.94
C ALA A 277 -3.08 14.10 -2.08
N VAL A 278 -4.22 14.49 -2.64
CA VAL A 278 -5.35 15.02 -1.86
C VAL A 278 -5.90 13.97 -0.89
N SER A 279 -6.05 12.71 -1.33
CA SER A 279 -6.51 11.61 -0.46
C SER A 279 -5.50 11.24 0.62
N PHE A 280 -4.20 11.41 0.35
CA PHE A 280 -3.16 11.28 1.35
C PHE A 280 -3.33 12.34 2.43
N MET A 281 -3.50 13.61 2.06
CA MET A 281 -3.74 14.69 3.02
C MET A 281 -5.00 14.48 3.86
N TRP A 282 -6.06 13.90 3.29
CA TRP A 282 -7.25 13.52 4.06
C TRP A 282 -6.94 12.51 5.17
N THR A 283 -6.10 11.51 4.87
CA THR A 283 -5.81 10.40 5.79
C THR A 283 -4.73 10.77 6.82
N TYR A 284 -3.67 11.43 6.35
CA TYR A 284 -2.42 11.62 7.10
C TYR A 284 -2.08 13.08 7.39
N GLY A 285 -2.74 14.04 6.73
CA GLY A 285 -2.56 15.48 6.97
C GLY A 285 -3.17 15.90 8.31
N LYS A 286 -2.40 15.72 9.39
CA LYS A 286 -2.80 16.03 10.77
C LYS A 286 -1.81 16.98 11.43
N GLY A 287 -2.23 17.63 12.52
CA GLY A 287 -1.39 18.56 13.26
C GLY A 287 -0.91 19.70 12.38
N ARG A 288 0.42 19.91 12.30
CA ARG A 288 1.00 21.01 11.51
C ARG A 288 0.79 20.89 9.99
N TYR A 289 0.45 19.70 9.48
CA TYR A 289 0.22 19.46 8.05
C TYR A 289 -1.26 19.50 7.67
N GLN A 290 -2.13 19.93 8.59
CA GLN A 290 -3.56 19.80 8.39
C GLN A 290 -4.07 20.77 7.32
N ILE A 291 -4.75 20.21 6.31
CA ILE A 291 -5.64 20.95 5.42
C ILE A 291 -7.08 20.67 5.90
N PRO A 292 -7.94 21.69 6.08
CA PRO A 292 -9.30 21.49 6.54
C PRO A 292 -10.05 20.47 5.66
N PRO A 293 -10.80 19.50 6.25
CA PRO A 293 -11.51 18.47 5.49
C PRO A 293 -12.41 19.03 4.38
N GLU A 294 -13.10 20.14 4.64
CA GLU A 294 -13.95 20.78 3.64
C GLU A 294 -13.15 21.35 2.45
N ARG A 295 -11.93 21.87 2.70
CA ARG A 295 -11.05 22.35 1.62
C ARG A 295 -10.61 21.20 0.71
N LEU A 296 -10.33 20.02 1.28
CA LEU A 296 -10.00 18.81 0.51
C LEU A 296 -11.20 18.29 -0.29
N ARG A 297 -12.40 18.31 0.31
CA ARG A 297 -13.65 17.97 -0.41
C ARG A 297 -13.86 18.88 -1.60
N GLN A 298 -13.66 20.19 -1.45
CA GLN A 298 -13.75 21.15 -2.57
C GLN A 298 -12.85 20.75 -3.75
N SER A 299 -11.59 20.37 -3.49
CA SER A 299 -10.67 19.85 -4.51
C SER A 299 -11.22 18.60 -5.20
N MET A 300 -11.73 17.64 -4.44
CA MET A 300 -12.32 16.42 -4.99
C MET A 300 -13.57 16.70 -5.82
N ARG A 301 -14.42 17.65 -5.40
CA ARG A 301 -15.57 18.10 -6.20
C ARG A 301 -15.14 18.67 -7.55
N MET A 302 -13.99 19.33 -7.65
CA MET A 302 -13.48 19.82 -8.94
C MET A 302 -13.17 18.67 -9.90
N LEU A 303 -12.61 17.57 -9.38
CA LEU A 303 -12.28 16.38 -10.16
C LEU A 303 -13.50 15.63 -10.70
N LEU A 304 -14.71 15.90 -10.21
CA LEU A 304 -15.92 15.41 -10.85
C LEU A 304 -16.07 15.94 -12.30
N ASN A 305 -15.38 17.01 -12.69
CA ASN A 305 -15.30 17.49 -14.08
C ASN A 305 -14.32 16.69 -14.96
N ARG A 306 -13.70 15.63 -14.40
CA ARG A 306 -12.73 14.75 -15.07
C ARG A 306 -13.32 13.34 -15.13
N PRO A 307 -14.05 12.99 -16.20
CA PRO A 307 -14.70 11.69 -16.30
C PRO A 307 -13.76 10.51 -16.06
N GLU A 308 -12.47 10.66 -16.41
CA GLU A 308 -11.42 9.65 -16.28
C GLU A 308 -11.15 9.22 -14.84
N LEU A 309 -11.53 10.03 -13.85
CA LEU A 309 -11.38 9.73 -12.41
C LEU A 309 -12.71 9.74 -11.64
N ALA A 310 -13.83 9.99 -12.32
CA ALA A 310 -15.08 10.31 -11.66
C ALA A 310 -15.56 9.19 -10.72
N ASP A 311 -15.40 7.91 -11.11
CA ASP A 311 -15.78 6.77 -10.28
C ASP A 311 -14.99 6.71 -8.95
N LEU A 312 -13.68 6.93 -9.02
CA LEU A 312 -12.78 6.98 -7.87
C LEU A 312 -13.05 8.19 -6.97
N VAL A 313 -13.36 9.33 -7.57
CA VAL A 313 -13.68 10.57 -6.84
C VAL A 313 -15.04 10.44 -6.14
N ILE A 314 -16.04 9.86 -6.79
CA ILE A 314 -17.36 9.60 -6.17
C ILE A 314 -17.22 8.66 -4.97
N ALA A 315 -16.40 7.62 -5.09
CA ALA A 315 -16.14 6.70 -3.99
C ALA A 315 -15.47 7.41 -2.79
N ASP A 316 -14.50 8.29 -3.04
CA ASP A 316 -13.89 9.11 -1.98
C ASP A 316 -14.89 10.07 -1.35
N LEU A 317 -15.67 10.79 -2.15
CA LEU A 317 -16.67 11.73 -1.62
C LEU A 317 -17.72 11.01 -0.77
N ALA A 318 -18.14 9.80 -1.14
CA ALA A 318 -19.00 8.96 -0.29
C ALA A 318 -18.33 8.59 1.04
N ARG A 319 -17.06 8.14 0.99
CA ARG A 319 -16.26 7.79 2.18
C ARG A 319 -16.01 9.00 3.07
N TRP A 320 -15.82 10.17 2.47
CA TRP A 320 -15.61 11.44 3.14
C TRP A 320 -16.94 12.09 3.53
N GLN A 321 -18.07 11.40 3.33
CA GLN A 321 -19.41 11.83 3.71
C GLN A 321 -19.77 13.21 3.16
N ASP A 322 -19.31 13.51 1.95
CA ASP A 322 -19.65 14.75 1.27
C ASP A 322 -20.99 14.61 0.55
N TRP A 323 -22.08 14.80 1.29
CA TRP A 323 -23.43 14.61 0.76
C TRP A 323 -23.89 15.72 -0.20
N THR A 324 -23.17 16.83 -0.23
CA THR A 324 -23.55 18.05 -0.95
C THR A 324 -23.57 17.87 -2.47
N VAL A 325 -22.87 16.87 -3.00
CA VAL A 325 -22.75 16.63 -4.45
C VAL A 325 -23.89 15.79 -5.03
N MET A 326 -24.83 15.32 -4.22
CA MET A 326 -25.85 14.35 -4.65
C MET A 326 -26.58 14.73 -5.93
N ASP A 327 -27.09 15.97 -6.01
CA ASP A 327 -27.85 16.44 -7.17
C ASP A 327 -26.96 16.51 -8.42
N ARG A 328 -25.70 16.92 -8.27
CA ARG A 328 -24.71 16.90 -9.34
C ARG A 328 -24.42 15.48 -9.82
N LEU A 329 -24.23 14.52 -8.92
CA LEU A 329 -23.97 13.13 -9.30
C LEU A 329 -25.13 12.52 -10.08
N VAL A 330 -26.37 12.81 -9.68
CA VAL A 330 -27.55 12.36 -10.43
C VAL A 330 -27.59 12.98 -11.82
N SER A 331 -27.24 14.27 -11.96
CA SER A 331 -27.14 14.90 -13.28
C SER A 331 -26.05 14.29 -14.17
N LEU A 332 -24.94 13.85 -13.57
CA LEU A 332 -23.83 13.21 -14.29
C LEU A 332 -24.19 11.80 -14.80
N TYR A 333 -25.20 11.14 -14.22
CA TYR A 333 -25.57 9.77 -14.60
C TYR A 333 -25.91 9.61 -16.10
N ASP A 334 -26.52 10.65 -16.67
CA ASP A 334 -26.93 10.73 -18.08
C ASP A 334 -26.05 11.69 -18.91
N ALA A 335 -25.05 12.33 -18.30
CA ALA A 335 -24.21 13.31 -18.98
C ALA A 335 -23.25 12.63 -19.97
N GLU A 336 -23.01 13.30 -21.10
CA GLU A 336 -22.01 12.86 -22.09
C GLU A 336 -20.63 12.72 -21.43
N GLY A 337 -19.96 11.59 -21.69
CA GLY A 337 -18.66 11.26 -21.09
C GLY A 337 -18.74 10.54 -19.74
N TYR A 338 -19.91 10.45 -19.10
CA TYR A 338 -20.12 9.80 -17.80
C TYR A 338 -20.98 8.53 -17.87
N ASP A 339 -21.35 8.10 -19.07
CA ASP A 339 -22.14 6.90 -19.35
C ASP A 339 -21.37 5.59 -19.12
N TYR A 340 -20.07 5.66 -18.83
CA TYR A 340 -19.28 4.51 -18.45
C TYR A 340 -19.87 3.81 -17.21
N LYS A 341 -20.03 2.49 -17.33
CA LYS A 341 -20.67 1.65 -16.30
C LYS A 341 -20.04 1.79 -14.91
N GLY A 342 -18.72 1.97 -14.84
CA GLY A 342 -18.02 2.18 -13.56
C GLY A 342 -18.48 3.43 -12.82
N ILE A 343 -18.64 4.54 -13.54
CA ILE A 343 -19.11 5.83 -13.00
C ILE A 343 -20.55 5.69 -12.54
N ARG A 344 -21.45 5.16 -13.38
CA ARG A 344 -22.86 4.94 -13.02
C ARG A 344 -23.00 4.05 -11.77
N GLN A 345 -22.18 2.99 -11.68
CA GLN A 345 -22.15 2.12 -10.50
C GLN A 345 -21.63 2.86 -9.26
N ALA A 346 -20.65 3.74 -9.39
CA ALA A 346 -20.17 4.59 -8.30
C ALA A 346 -21.25 5.56 -7.81
N ILE A 347 -22.00 6.19 -8.72
CA ILE A 347 -23.14 7.07 -8.37
C ILE A 347 -24.20 6.28 -7.58
N ILE A 348 -24.59 5.10 -8.07
CA ILE A 348 -25.58 4.26 -7.37
C ILE A 348 -25.07 3.89 -5.97
N ARG A 349 -23.80 3.49 -5.84
CA ARG A 349 -23.19 3.17 -4.54
C ARG A 349 -23.17 4.36 -3.58
N TYR A 350 -22.83 5.55 -4.08
CA TYR A 350 -22.91 6.78 -3.31
C TYR A 350 -24.34 7.00 -2.78
N LEU A 351 -25.35 6.85 -3.64
CA LEU A 351 -26.75 7.02 -3.25
C LEU A 351 -27.20 5.93 -2.25
N LEU A 352 -26.75 4.69 -2.41
CA LEU A 352 -27.01 3.61 -1.45
C LEU A 352 -26.45 3.95 -0.07
N VAL A 353 -25.23 4.49 0.01
CA VAL A 353 -24.65 4.99 1.27
C VAL A 353 -25.46 6.16 1.82
N ALA A 354 -25.73 7.17 1.00
CA ALA A 354 -26.48 8.35 1.42
C ALA A 354 -27.92 8.01 1.86
N SER A 355 -28.49 6.89 1.41
CA SER A 355 -29.86 6.47 1.73
C SER A 355 -30.03 5.87 3.13
N ARG A 356 -28.93 5.51 3.80
CA ARG A 356 -28.93 4.95 5.17
C ARG A 356 -28.92 6.11 6.16
N TYR A 357 -30.04 6.38 6.81
CA TYR A 357 -30.08 7.36 7.90
C TYR A 357 -29.17 6.90 9.04
N SER A 358 -28.32 7.81 9.53
CA SER A 358 -27.49 7.62 10.71
C SER A 358 -27.39 8.95 11.48
N ASP A 359 -26.81 8.91 12.68
CA ASP A 359 -26.59 10.13 13.46
C ASP A 359 -25.72 11.12 12.65
N PRO A 360 -26.22 12.34 12.35
CA PRO A 360 -25.43 13.34 11.62
C PRO A 360 -24.20 13.82 12.38
N SER A 361 -24.14 13.64 13.70
CA SER A 361 -22.96 13.98 14.50
C SER A 361 -21.72 13.13 14.16
N ASP A 362 -21.94 11.93 13.59
CA ASP A 362 -20.89 11.08 13.03
C ASP A 362 -20.61 11.37 11.54
N GLY A 363 -21.12 12.52 11.04
CA GLY A 363 -21.03 12.99 9.66
C GLY A 363 -21.84 12.18 8.64
N GLY A 364 -22.63 11.21 9.10
CA GLY A 364 -23.55 10.48 8.24
C GLY A 364 -24.71 11.33 7.69
N PRO A 365 -25.47 10.81 6.71
CA PRO A 365 -26.53 11.58 6.07
C PRO A 365 -27.70 11.81 7.03
N ASP A 366 -28.19 13.05 7.07
CA ASP A 366 -29.40 13.40 7.81
C ASP A 366 -30.67 12.78 7.18
N ALA A 367 -31.81 12.90 7.87
CA ALA A 367 -33.07 12.31 7.42
C ALA A 367 -33.50 12.83 6.04
N THR A 368 -33.27 14.11 5.78
CA THR A 368 -33.61 14.78 4.52
C THR A 368 -32.73 14.27 3.37
N THR A 369 -31.44 14.13 3.59
CA THR A 369 -30.45 13.59 2.66
C THR A 369 -30.77 12.14 2.34
N ALA A 370 -31.05 11.34 3.37
CA ALA A 370 -31.40 9.93 3.20
C ALA A 370 -32.71 9.74 2.42
N ALA A 371 -33.73 10.55 2.70
CA ALA A 371 -34.98 10.52 1.94
C ALA A 371 -34.77 10.90 0.46
N ARG A 372 -33.95 11.91 0.20
CA ARG A 372 -33.61 12.35 -1.16
C ARG A 372 -32.84 11.28 -1.93
N ALA A 373 -31.84 10.66 -1.30
CA ALA A 373 -31.09 9.57 -1.90
C ALA A 373 -32.00 8.38 -2.27
N ARG A 374 -32.95 8.01 -1.39
CA ARG A 374 -33.96 6.98 -1.70
C ARG A 374 -34.80 7.35 -2.91
N LYS A 375 -35.23 8.61 -3.03
CA LYS A 375 -35.99 9.09 -4.19
C LYS A 375 -35.18 8.94 -5.49
N TYR A 376 -33.91 9.35 -5.50
CA TYR A 376 -33.06 9.20 -6.68
C TYR A 376 -32.75 7.73 -7.01
N LEU A 377 -32.56 6.86 -6.02
CA LEU A 377 -32.41 5.43 -6.25
C LEU A 377 -33.64 4.82 -6.91
N THR A 378 -34.85 5.21 -6.52
CA THR A 378 -36.07 4.76 -7.19
C THR A 378 -36.09 5.19 -8.65
N LEU A 379 -35.80 6.48 -8.94
CA LEU A 379 -35.75 6.99 -10.30
C LEU A 379 -34.72 6.27 -11.18
N ILE A 380 -33.54 5.97 -10.64
CA ILE A 380 -32.50 5.21 -11.36
C ILE A 380 -32.93 3.74 -11.52
N ARG A 381 -33.56 3.13 -10.51
CA ARG A 381 -34.02 1.73 -10.56
C ARG A 381 -35.08 1.52 -11.64
N ASP A 382 -35.96 2.49 -11.86
CA ASP A 382 -36.97 2.41 -12.92
C ASP A 382 -36.33 2.44 -14.33
N ARG A 383 -35.16 3.09 -14.46
CA ARG A 383 -34.45 3.25 -15.75
C ARG A 383 -33.39 2.16 -16.00
N ASP A 384 -32.64 1.77 -14.98
CA ASP A 384 -31.57 0.75 -15.04
C ASP A 384 -31.65 -0.23 -13.86
N PRO A 385 -32.70 -1.09 -13.82
CA PRO A 385 -32.94 -2.01 -12.71
C PRO A 385 -31.82 -3.05 -12.54
N GLN A 386 -31.14 -3.41 -13.64
CA GLN A 386 -30.06 -4.41 -13.59
C GLN A 386 -28.80 -3.85 -12.94
N LEU A 387 -28.43 -2.60 -13.24
CA LEU A 387 -27.25 -2.00 -12.63
C LEU A 387 -27.47 -1.72 -11.15
N VAL A 388 -28.65 -1.26 -10.75
CA VAL A 388 -29.01 -1.08 -9.33
C VAL A 388 -28.94 -2.40 -8.57
N LYS A 389 -29.57 -3.46 -9.08
CA LYS A 389 -29.52 -4.80 -8.47
C LYS A 389 -28.08 -5.32 -8.34
N ARG A 390 -27.22 -5.05 -9.31
CA ARG A 390 -25.79 -5.42 -9.25
C ARG A 390 -25.05 -4.62 -8.18
N ALA A 391 -25.30 -3.32 -8.08
CA ALA A 391 -24.66 -2.48 -7.06
C ALA A 391 -25.06 -2.91 -5.64
N GLU A 392 -26.35 -3.24 -5.43
CA GLU A 392 -26.89 -3.74 -4.16
C GLU A 392 -26.29 -5.09 -3.74
N ARG A 393 -25.95 -5.98 -4.70
CA ARG A 393 -25.39 -7.31 -4.37
C ARG A 393 -24.04 -7.23 -3.63
N PHE A 394 -23.29 -6.15 -3.85
CA PHE A 394 -21.96 -5.95 -3.28
C PHE A 394 -21.95 -4.83 -2.22
N TYR A 395 -23.14 -4.49 -1.69
CA TYR A 395 -23.40 -3.41 -0.74
C TYR A 395 -24.19 -3.94 0.46
#